data_AF-A0A8T6FRA9-F1
#
_entry.id   AF-A0A8T6FRA9-F1
#
_cell.length_a   1.000
_cell.length_b   1.000
_cell.length_c   1.000
_cell.angle_alpha   90.00
_cell.angle_beta   90.00
_cell.angle_gamma   90.00
#
_symmetry.space_group_name_H-M   'P 1'
#
loop_
_entity.id
_entity.type
_entity.pdbx_description
1 polymer ?
#
loop_
_entity_poly.entity_id
_entity_poly.type
_entity_poly.pdbx_seq_one_letter_code
_entity_poly.pdbx_strand_id
1 'polypeptide(L)' 'MAAPTFDTHDAVRKLRGAGIEEEAAEGIVGVVEEATSPLVTRDILRAELYRALWIQGAGLVAAISGLAATAAVVAALIG' A
#
# COMPACT_ATOMS: atom_id res chain seq x y z
N MET A 1 9.75 7.33 -10.21
CA MET A 1 10.68 7.90 -9.23
C MET A 1 11.20 6.74 -8.39
N ALA A 2 12.50 6.62 -8.19
CA ALA A 2 13.04 5.58 -7.31
C ALA A 2 12.66 5.93 -5.86
N ALA A 3 12.11 4.96 -5.13
CA ALA A 3 11.88 5.13 -3.70
C ALA A 3 13.23 5.34 -3.02
N PRO A 4 13.38 6.29 -2.08
CA PRO A 4 14.61 6.44 -1.32
C PRO A 4 14.83 5.16 -0.51
N THR A 5 15.79 4.34 -0.93
CA THR A 5 16.22 3.14 -0.22
C THR A 5 17.14 3.55 0.92
N PHE A 6 16.84 3.09 2.13
CA PHE A 6 17.72 3.27 3.27
C PHE A 6 18.95 2.37 3.10
N ASP A 7 20.15 2.96 2.99
CA ASP A 7 21.41 2.22 2.85
C ASP A 7 21.98 1.89 4.23
N THR A 8 21.69 0.66 4.65
CA THR A 8 22.10 0.04 5.92
C THR A 8 23.62 0.12 6.13
N HIS A 9 24.41 -0.12 5.08
CA HIS A 9 25.87 -0.14 5.18
C HIS A 9 26.48 1.26 5.29
N ASP A 10 25.96 2.23 4.53
CA ASP A 10 26.42 3.61 4.65
C ASP A 10 26.05 4.21 6.02
N ALA A 11 24.90 3.84 6.58
CA ALA A 11 24.48 4.23 7.92
C ALA A 11 25.42 3.66 9.01
N VAL A 12 25.74 2.36 8.96
CA VAL A 12 26.71 1.74 9.89
C VAL A 12 28.09 2.42 9.78
N ARG A 13 28.54 2.70 8.55
CA ARG A 13 29.83 3.36 8.30
C ARG A 13 29.89 4.77 8.92
N LYS A 14 28.80 5.54 8.82
CA LYS A 14 28.68 6.87 9.43
C LYS A 14 28.66 6.82 10.97
N LEU A 15 27.93 5.86 11.55
CA LEU A 15 27.87 5.68 13.00
C LEU A 15 29.25 5.28 13.56
N ARG A 16 29.98 4.42 12.86
CA ARG A 16 31.36 4.06 13.19
C ARG A 16 32.30 5.27 13.08
N GLY A 17 32.15 6.07 12.02
CA GLY A 17 32.88 7.33 11.86
C GLY A 17 32.60 8.36 12.97
N ALA A 18 31.46 8.25 13.64
CA ALA A 18 31.09 9.05 14.82
C ALA A 18 31.61 8.45 16.14
N GLY A 19 32.35 7.34 16.11
CA GLY A 19 32.90 6.68 17.29
C GLY A 19 31.95 5.70 17.99
N ILE A 20 30.85 5.30 17.35
CA ILE A 20 29.95 4.26 17.86
C ILE A 20 30.53 2.88 17.53
N GLU A 21 30.57 2.00 18.53
CA GLU A 21 30.99 0.60 18.35
C GLU A 21 30.12 -0.12 17.32
N GLU A 22 30.72 -1.05 16.59
CA GLU A 22 30.09 -1.73 15.45
C GLU A 22 28.80 -2.46 15.84
N GLU A 23 28.80 -3.14 16.98
CA GLU A 23 27.61 -3.84 17.52
C GLU A 23 26.46 -2.87 17.84
N ALA A 24 26.78 -1.69 18.40
CA ALA A 24 25.78 -0.66 18.67
C ALA A 24 25.29 0.02 17.38
N ALA A 25 26.17 0.23 16.40
CA ALA A 25 25.82 0.80 15.10
C ALA A 25 24.88 -0.11 14.30
N GLU A 26 25.16 -1.41 14.29
CA GLU A 26 24.29 -2.41 13.65
C GLU A 26 22.92 -2.49 14.34
N GLY A 27 22.88 -2.45 15.68
CA GLY A 27 21.63 -2.42 16.43
C GLY A 27 20.76 -1.19 16.12
N ILE A 28 21.37 0.00 16.07
CA ILE A 28 20.67 1.25 15.72
C ILE A 28 20.11 1.17 14.30
N VAL A 29 20.91 0.67 13.35
CA VAL A 29 20.53 0.57 11.95
C VAL A 29 19.44 -0.47 11.74
N GLY A 30 19.47 -1.60 12.46
CA GLY A 30 18.40 -2.61 12.43
C GLY A 30 17.05 -2.06 12.90
N VAL A 31 17.03 -1.27 13.98
CA VAL A 31 15.80 -0.60 14.44
C VAL A 31 15.27 0.39 13.40
N VAL A 32 16.16 1.13 12.73
CA VAL A 32 15.77 2.09 11.69
C VAL A 32 15.27 1.36 10.43
N GLU A 33 15.91 0.27 10.02
CA GLU A 33 15.46 -0.56 8.90
C GLU A 33 14.07 -1.16 9.20
N GLU A 34 13.86 -1.69 10.39
CA GLU A 34 12.57 -2.26 10.79
C GLU A 34 11.47 -1.19 10.91
N ALA A 35 11.81 0.03 11.35
CA ALA A 35 10.88 1.16 11.32
C ALA A 35 10.62 1.68 9.89
N THR A 36 11.56 1.48 8.96
CA THR A 36 11.46 1.91 7.56
C THR A 36 10.78 0.86 6.66
N SER A 37 10.85 -0.42 7.04
CA SER A 37 10.20 -1.55 6.35
C SER A 37 8.67 -1.39 6.17
N PRO A 38 7.90 -0.90 7.17
CA PRO A 38 6.47 -0.64 7.02
C PRO A 38 6.15 0.72 6.38
N LEU A 39 7.13 1.54 5.97
CA LEU A 39 6.87 2.68 5.11
C LEU A 39 6.53 2.16 3.70
N VAL A 40 5.34 1.58 3.59
CA VAL A 40 4.61 1.38 2.35
C VAL A 40 4.67 2.72 1.61
N THR A 41 5.47 2.75 0.54
CA THR A 41 5.60 3.93 -0.32
C THR A 41 4.19 4.39 -0.63
N ARG A 42 3.90 5.70 -0.47
CA ARG A 42 2.56 6.27 -0.67
C ARG A 42 1.88 5.77 -1.95
N ASP A 43 2.68 5.48 -2.97
CA ASP A 43 2.25 4.91 -4.26
C ASP A 43 1.69 3.49 -4.17
N ILE A 44 2.28 2.61 -3.34
CA ILE A 44 1.79 1.25 -3.10
C ILE A 44 0.45 1.30 -2.35
N LEU A 45 0.38 2.11 -1.29
CA LEU A 45 -0.86 2.30 -0.53
C LEU A 45 -1.96 2.89 -1.41
N ARG A 46 -1.62 3.84 -2.29
CA ARG A 46 -2.55 4.43 -3.26
C ARG A 46 -3.01 3.43 -4.31
N ALA A 47 -2.11 2.56 -4.79
CA ALA A 47 -2.45 1.52 -5.75
C ALA A 47 -3.40 0.47 -5.13
N GLU A 48 -3.17 0.05 -3.89
CA GLU A 48 -4.06 -0.87 -3.18
C GLU A 48 -5.42 -0.24 -2.88
N LEU A 49 -5.45 1.02 -2.40
CA LEU A 49 -6.69 1.77 -2.19
C LEU A 49 -7.48 1.92 -3.50
N TYR A 50 -6.82 2.24 -4.60
CA TYR A 50 -7.47 2.36 -5.91
C TYR A 50 -8.04 1.03 -6.38
N ARG A 51 -7.29 -0.06 -6.19
CA ARG A 51 -7.71 -1.43 -6.55
C ARG A 51 -8.91 -1.88 -5.72
N ALA A 52 -8.90 -1.61 -4.41
CA ALA A 52 -10.01 -1.93 -3.52
C ALA A 52 -11.27 -1.12 -3.86
N LEU A 53 -11.10 0.19 -4.10
CA LEU A 53 -12.21 1.08 -4.48
C LEU A 53 -12.83 0.67 -5.82
N TRP A 54 -12.01 0.28 -6.80
CA TRP A 54 -12.49 -0.15 -8.11
C TRP A 54 -13.30 -1.46 -8.05
N ILE A 55 -12.86 -2.43 -7.25
CA ILE A 55 -13.58 -3.69 -7.05
C ILE A 55 -14.93 -3.45 -6.36
N GLN A 56 -14.96 -2.62 -5.32
CA GLN A 56 -16.21 -2.29 -4.63
C GLN A 56 -17.17 -1.49 -5.52
N GLY A 57 -16.64 -0.51 -6.28
CA GLY A 57 -17.42 0.26 -7.24
C GLY A 57 -18.04 -0.60 -8.34
N ALA A 58 -17.27 -1.55 -8.90
CA ALA A 58 -17.77 -2.49 -9.89
C ALA A 58 -18.90 -3.38 -9.34
N GLY A 59 -18.77 -3.85 -8.10
CA GLY A 59 -19.80 -4.64 -7.42
C GLY A 59 -21.11 -3.86 -7.24
N LEU A 60 -21.03 -2.60 -6.82
CA LEU A 60 -22.21 -1.74 -6.64
C LEU A 60 -22.93 -1.47 -7.98
N VAL A 61 -22.18 -1.16 -9.03
CA VAL A 61 -22.75 -0.91 -10.38
C VAL A 61 -23.42 -2.18 -10.92
N ALA A 62 -22.81 -3.35 -10.74
CA ALA A 62 -23.38 -4.63 -11.15
C ALA A 62 -24.69 -4.93 -10.40
N ALA A 63 -24.75 -4.65 -9.10
CA ALA A 63 -25.97 -4.84 -8.31
C ALA A 63 -27.12 -3.93 -8.77
N ILE A 64 -26.84 -2.65 -9.01
CA ILE A 64 -27.85 -1.67 -9.47
C ILE A 64 -28.37 -2.03 -10.86
N SER A 65 -27.47 -2.37 -11.79
CA SER A 65 -27.85 -2.72 -13.16
C SER A 65 -28.62 -4.05 -13.23
N GLY A 66 -28.27 -5.04 -12.40
CA GLY A 66 -29.05 -6.27 -12.27
C GLY A 66 -30.47 -6.04 -11.77
N LEU A 67 -30.65 -5.14 -10.78
CA LEU A 67 -31.96 -4.79 -10.24
C LEU A 67 -32.82 -4.01 -11.26
N ALA A 68 -32.19 -3.08 -12.00
CA ALA A 68 -32.87 -2.34 -13.05
C ALA A 68 -33.32 -3.26 -14.21
N ALA A 69 -32.49 -4.23 -14.59
CA ALA A 69 -32.83 -5.20 -15.63
C ALA A 69 -34.01 -6.10 -15.21
N THR A 70 -34.04 -6.57 -13.97
CA THR A 70 -35.17 -7.36 -13.45
C THR A 70 -36.45 -6.54 -13.38
N ALA A 71 -36.39 -5.29 -12.93
CA ALA A 71 -37.56 -4.40 -12.92
C ALA A 71 -38.12 -4.15 -14.33
N ALA A 72 -37.25 -3.97 -15.33
CA ALA A 72 -37.66 -3.78 -16.72
C ALA A 72 -38.36 -5.03 -17.31
N VAL A 73 -37.84 -6.23 -17.00
CA VAL A 73 -38.45 -7.50 -17.44
C VAL A 73 -39.84 -7.69 -16.81
N VAL A 74 -39.99 -7.40 -15.52
CA VAL A 74 -41.28 -7.50 -14.83
C VAL A 74 -42.30 -6.51 -15.40
N ALA A 75 -41.88 -5.27 -15.67
CA ALA A 75 -42.76 -4.27 -16.29
C ALA A 75 -43.26 -4.72 -17.68
N ALA A 76 -42.40 -5.39 -18.46
CA ALA A 76 -42.75 -5.90 -19.79
C ALA A 76 -43.66 -7.14 -19.78
N LEU A 77 -43.76 -7.86 -18.65
CA LEU A 77 -44.65 -9.04 -18.51
C LEU A 77 -46.05 -8.68 -18.01
N ILE A 78 -46.21 -7.50 -17.39
CA ILE A 78 -47.47 -7.08 -16.74
C ILE A 78 -48.20 -6.01 -17.58
N GLY A 79 -47.50 -5.27 -18.45
CA GLY A 79 -48.08 -4.32 -19.40
C GLY A 79 -48.51 -4.98 -20.71
#